data_AF-A0A5J4TH41-F1
#
_entry.id   AF-A0A5J4TH41-F1
#
_cell.length_a   1.000
_cell.length_b   1.000
_cell.length_c   1.000
_cell.angle_alpha   90.00
_cell.angle_beta   90.00
_cell.angle_gamma   90.00
#
_symmetry.space_group_name_H-M   'P 1'
#
loop_
_entity.id
_entity.type
_entity.pdbx_description
1 polymer ?
#
loop_
_entity_poly.entity_id
_entity_poly.type
_entity_poly.pdbx_seq_one_letter_code
_entity_poly.pdbx_strand_id
1 'polypeptide(L)'
;IKKTRVAEEQSRLLEQQKNEAIEKTRVAEEQSRLLEQQKNEAIKKTRVTEEQSRLLEQQKNEAIKKTRVTEEQSRLLEQQKNEAIEKTRVAEEQSRLLEQQKNEAIEKTQFAENRVLQLQLLNNELQLPCSVLQQIAEDLKKPLEGTDDEKKELIEIQDNDCKLISRTFNEKKDDIGRTRVIQSGVIEGFNNVFENYELHSITQAYSLAFVNIINNSTDEVILLIYNKKPYPGLIHLLEHTNNDIVNDSISSIFLILQTGISTSSESDPHPHYESLQQCDGIKKIFALFQKNGSKFSRDRSALCIGFLLRTHRCNNIVMLKEIYSHIKSLLNDDNAQIKENANYTFISLSQNI
;
A
#
# COMPACT_ATOMS: atom_id res chain seq x y z
N ILE A 1 -162.11 34.31 3.78
CA ILE A 1 -161.50 33.70 2.57
C ILE A 1 -160.21 34.42 2.10
N LYS A 2 -160.04 35.74 2.27
CA LYS A 2 -158.81 36.45 1.82
C LYS A 2 -157.56 36.38 2.72
N LYS A 3 -157.64 35.92 3.98
CA LYS A 3 -156.48 35.89 4.91
C LYS A 3 -155.59 34.64 4.81
N THR A 4 -156.11 33.51 4.32
CA THR A 4 -155.38 32.23 4.28
C THR A 4 -154.39 32.16 3.11
N ARG A 5 -154.67 32.86 2.01
CA ARG A 5 -153.86 32.81 0.78
C ARG A 5 -152.56 33.64 0.86
N VAL A 6 -152.52 34.67 1.71
CA VAL A 6 -151.34 35.53 1.92
C VAL A 6 -150.29 34.86 2.83
N ALA A 7 -150.73 34.05 3.79
CA ALA A 7 -149.84 33.31 4.69
C ALA A 7 -149.07 32.19 3.96
N GLU A 8 -149.71 31.50 3.02
CA GLU A 8 -149.04 30.49 2.17
C GLU A 8 -148.01 31.13 1.21
N GLU A 9 -148.31 32.32 0.68
CA GLU A 9 -147.42 33.03 -0.23
C GLU A 9 -146.18 33.58 0.50
N GLN A 10 -146.36 34.10 1.72
CA GLN A 10 -145.24 34.48 2.59
C GLN A 10 -144.41 33.28 3.04
N SER A 11 -145.05 32.13 3.33
CA SER A 11 -144.32 30.91 3.68
C SER A 11 -143.47 30.40 2.51
N ARG A 12 -144.00 30.44 1.28
CA ARG A 12 -143.25 30.06 0.06
C ARG A 12 -142.08 31.01 -0.22
N LEU A 13 -142.28 32.32 -0.03
CA LEU A 13 -141.23 33.30 -0.25
C LEU A 13 -140.09 33.16 0.78
N LEU A 14 -140.45 32.87 2.04
CA LEU A 14 -139.47 32.62 3.11
C LEU A 14 -138.67 31.34 2.85
N GLU A 15 -139.33 30.28 2.35
CA GLU A 15 -138.70 29.03 1.93
C GLU A 15 -137.71 29.26 0.76
N GLN A 16 -138.10 30.07 -0.23
CA GLN A 16 -137.26 30.44 -1.36
C GLN A 16 -136.03 31.25 -0.91
N GLN A 17 -136.21 32.25 -0.04
CA GLN A 17 -135.10 33.03 0.51
C GLN A 17 -134.16 32.17 1.37
N LYS A 18 -134.71 31.22 2.13
CA LYS A 18 -133.93 30.26 2.91
C LYS A 18 -133.11 29.35 1.99
N ASN A 19 -133.70 28.85 0.91
CA ASN A 19 -133.00 28.02 -0.07
C ASN A 19 -131.92 28.79 -0.84
N GLU A 20 -132.18 30.04 -1.23
CA GLU A 20 -131.16 30.92 -1.82
C GLU A 20 -130.03 31.26 -0.85
N ALA A 21 -130.34 31.44 0.44
CA ALA A 21 -129.34 31.67 1.48
C ALA A 21 -128.47 30.41 1.69
N ILE A 22 -129.09 29.23 1.76
CA ILE A 22 -128.39 27.94 1.85
C ILE A 22 -127.48 27.75 0.63
N GLU A 23 -127.96 28.08 -0.56
CA GLU A 23 -127.18 27.92 -1.79
C GLU A 23 -126.02 28.92 -1.87
N LYS A 24 -126.21 30.17 -1.42
CA LYS A 24 -125.12 31.14 -1.28
C LYS A 24 -124.09 30.69 -0.26
N THR A 25 -124.51 30.10 0.87
CA THR A 25 -123.59 29.53 1.86
C THR A 25 -122.83 28.34 1.26
N ARG A 26 -123.50 27.46 0.51
CA ARG A 26 -122.87 26.32 -0.18
C ARG A 26 -121.79 26.77 -1.16
N VAL A 27 -122.09 27.77 -2.00
CA VAL A 27 -121.15 28.35 -2.96
C VAL A 27 -119.98 29.05 -2.26
N ALA A 28 -120.23 29.78 -1.17
CA ALA A 28 -119.18 30.42 -0.39
C ALA A 28 -118.26 29.40 0.30
N GLU A 29 -118.80 28.30 0.81
CA GLU A 29 -118.02 27.19 1.36
C GLU A 29 -117.19 26.49 0.27
N GLU A 30 -117.74 26.30 -0.93
CA GLU A 30 -117.04 25.70 -2.05
C GLU A 30 -115.90 26.60 -2.58
N GLN A 31 -116.14 27.92 -2.67
CA GLN A 31 -115.09 28.90 -2.98
C GLN A 31 -114.01 28.96 -1.90
N SER A 32 -114.40 28.89 -0.62
CA SER A 32 -113.45 28.85 0.50
C SER A 32 -112.56 27.60 0.43
N ARG A 33 -113.15 26.42 0.15
CA ARG A 33 -112.41 25.17 -0.07
C ARG A 33 -111.46 25.26 -1.25
N LEU A 34 -111.88 25.86 -2.36
CA LEU A 34 -111.03 26.03 -3.54
C LEU A 34 -109.85 26.97 -3.27
N LEU A 35 -110.10 28.06 -2.53
CA LEU A 35 -109.05 29.02 -2.14
C LEU A 35 -108.04 28.38 -1.17
N GLU A 36 -108.52 27.59 -0.21
CA GLU A 36 -107.69 26.78 0.70
C GLU A 36 -106.81 25.80 -0.09
N GLN A 37 -107.37 25.14 -1.11
CA GLN A 37 -106.64 24.22 -1.99
C GLN A 37 -105.55 24.94 -2.80
N GLN A 38 -105.87 26.08 -3.41
CA GLN A 38 -104.90 26.90 -4.16
C GLN A 38 -103.78 27.43 -3.26
N LYS A 39 -104.11 27.87 -2.05
CA LYS A 39 -103.13 28.32 -1.06
C LYS A 39 -102.19 27.17 -0.66
N ASN A 40 -102.72 25.98 -0.41
CA ASN A 40 -101.92 24.81 -0.08
C ASN A 40 -101.02 24.37 -1.23
N GLU A 41 -101.50 24.48 -2.48
CA GLU A 41 -100.71 24.19 -3.67
C GLU A 41 -99.60 25.22 -3.89
N ALA A 42 -99.87 26.51 -3.65
CA ALA A 42 -98.87 27.57 -3.65
C ALA A 42 -97.80 27.36 -2.58
N ILE A 43 -98.19 26.99 -1.36
CA ILE A 43 -97.24 26.66 -0.27
C ILE A 43 -96.37 25.46 -0.66
N LYS A 44 -96.94 24.41 -1.26
CA LYS A 44 -96.18 23.26 -1.76
C LYS A 44 -95.17 23.68 -2.83
N LYS A 45 -95.58 24.51 -3.79
CA LYS A 45 -94.68 25.03 -4.82
C LYS A 45 -93.52 25.81 -4.19
N THR A 46 -93.80 26.76 -3.30
CA THR A 46 -92.75 27.54 -2.61
C THR A 46 -91.76 26.65 -1.86
N ARG A 47 -92.25 25.63 -1.13
CA ARG A 47 -91.37 24.67 -0.43
C ARG A 47 -90.45 23.93 -1.39
N VAL A 48 -90.98 23.45 -2.53
CA VAL A 48 -90.17 22.78 -3.56
C VAL A 48 -89.11 23.72 -4.13
N THR A 49 -89.45 24.99 -4.40
CA THR A 49 -88.49 25.97 -4.92
C THR A 49 -87.39 26.31 -3.89
N GLU A 50 -87.75 26.43 -2.60
CA GLU A 50 -86.79 26.63 -1.51
C GLU A 50 -85.85 25.43 -1.36
N GLU A 51 -86.37 24.20 -1.47
CA GLU A 51 -85.60 22.97 -1.41
C GLU A 51 -84.64 22.83 -2.60
N GLN A 52 -85.10 23.16 -3.81
CA GLN A 52 -84.25 23.27 -5.00
C GLN A 52 -83.15 24.32 -4.85
N SER A 53 -83.48 25.48 -4.27
CA SER A 53 -82.52 26.55 -4.03
C SER A 53 -81.44 26.13 -3.03
N ARG A 54 -81.82 25.42 -1.95
CA ARG A 54 -80.88 24.84 -0.98
C ARG A 54 -79.97 23.79 -1.62
N LEU A 55 -80.52 22.92 -2.47
CA LEU A 55 -79.73 21.90 -3.16
C LEU A 55 -78.72 22.54 -4.13
N LEU A 56 -79.12 23.59 -4.85
CA LEU A 56 -78.23 24.32 -5.76
C LEU A 56 -77.10 25.04 -4.99
N GLU A 57 -77.41 25.65 -3.85
CA GLU A 57 -76.42 26.26 -2.95
C GLU A 57 -75.40 25.21 -2.45
N GLN A 58 -75.88 24.02 -2.07
CA GLN A 58 -75.02 22.91 -1.65
C GLN A 58 -74.10 22.43 -2.78
N GLN A 59 -74.63 22.24 -3.98
CA GLN A 59 -73.85 21.85 -5.16
C GLN A 59 -72.78 22.89 -5.52
N LYS A 60 -73.12 24.18 -5.44
CA LYS A 60 -72.17 25.28 -5.67
C LYS A 60 -71.04 25.26 -4.64
N ASN A 61 -71.37 25.05 -3.37
CA ASN A 61 -70.37 24.98 -2.30
C ASN A 61 -69.45 23.75 -2.43
N GLU A 62 -70.00 22.61 -2.85
CA GLU A 62 -69.19 21.43 -3.18
C GLU A 62 -68.28 21.66 -4.39
N ALA A 63 -68.77 22.34 -5.43
CA ALA A 63 -67.96 22.71 -6.59
C ALA A 63 -66.80 23.64 -6.20
N ILE A 64 -67.05 24.66 -5.37
CA ILE A 64 -66.00 25.56 -4.86
C ILE A 64 -64.96 24.79 -4.04
N LYS A 65 -65.39 23.87 -3.17
CA LYS A 65 -64.47 23.02 -2.40
C LYS A 65 -63.60 22.16 -3.33
N LYS A 66 -64.20 21.53 -4.35
CA LYS A 66 -63.45 20.75 -5.34
C LYS A 66 -62.42 21.60 -6.07
N THR A 67 -62.79 22.78 -6.55
CA THR A 67 -61.85 23.70 -7.23
C THR A 67 -60.68 24.10 -6.33
N ARG A 68 -60.94 24.44 -5.06
CA ARG A 68 -59.86 24.78 -4.11
C ARG A 68 -58.88 23.63 -3.90
N VAL A 69 -59.39 22.40 -3.74
CA VAL A 69 -58.53 21.21 -3.60
C VAL A 69 -57.69 20.99 -4.85
N THR A 70 -58.26 21.16 -6.04
CA THR A 70 -57.52 21.01 -7.31
C THR A 70 -56.43 22.08 -7.49
N GLU A 71 -56.72 23.33 -7.11
CA GLU A 71 -55.73 24.43 -7.13
C GLU A 71 -54.58 24.16 -6.15
N GLU A 72 -54.89 23.65 -4.96
CA GLU A 72 -53.89 23.31 -3.95
C GLU A 72 -53.01 22.12 -4.40
N GLN A 73 -53.61 21.09 -5.00
CA GLN A 73 -52.88 19.99 -5.63
C GLN A 73 -51.98 20.48 -6.77
N SER A 74 -52.44 21.42 -7.58
CA SER A 74 -51.65 21.99 -8.68
C SER A 74 -50.44 22.77 -8.15
N ARG A 75 -50.61 23.54 -7.07
CA ARG A 75 -49.49 24.25 -6.42
C ARG A 75 -48.47 23.29 -5.82
N LEU A 76 -48.93 22.22 -5.16
CA LEU A 76 -48.04 21.22 -4.59
C LEU A 76 -47.23 20.49 -5.68
N LEU A 77 -47.87 20.17 -6.80
CA LEU A 77 -47.20 19.54 -7.94
C LEU A 77 -46.14 20.45 -8.55
N GLU A 78 -46.43 21.75 -8.69
CA GLU A 78 -45.46 22.75 -9.18
C GLU A 78 -44.25 22.87 -8.23
N GLN A 79 -44.50 22.87 -6.92
CA GLN A 79 -43.42 22.88 -5.93
C GLN A 79 -42.54 21.63 -6.03
N GLN A 80 -43.14 20.43 -6.09
CA GLN A 80 -42.41 19.18 -6.24
C GLN A 80 -41.58 19.14 -7.53
N LYS A 81 -42.12 19.67 -8.63
CA LYS A 81 -41.40 19.79 -9.90
C LYS A 81 -40.17 20.71 -9.77
N ASN A 82 -40.31 21.85 -9.11
CA ASN A 82 -39.19 22.78 -8.90
C ASN A 82 -38.10 22.18 -8.00
N GLU A 83 -38.50 21.47 -6.93
CA GLU A 83 -37.55 20.75 -6.07
C GLU A 83 -36.81 19.64 -6.82
N ALA A 84 -37.49 18.93 -7.73
CA ALA A 84 -36.87 17.90 -8.58
C ALA A 84 -35.87 18.50 -9.58
N ILE A 85 -36.19 19.64 -10.18
CA ILE A 85 -35.29 20.38 -11.08
C ILE A 85 -34.02 20.80 -10.31
N GLU A 86 -34.17 21.36 -9.12
CA GLU A 86 -33.03 21.82 -8.33
C GLU A 86 -32.13 20.66 -7.89
N LYS A 87 -32.72 19.53 -7.45
CA LYS A 87 -31.97 18.31 -7.15
C LYS A 87 -31.18 17.80 -8.36
N THR A 88 -31.78 17.86 -9.55
CA THR A 88 -31.12 17.46 -10.80
C THR A 88 -29.94 18.39 -11.11
N ARG A 89 -30.12 19.70 -10.97
CA ARG A 89 -29.07 20.70 -11.18
C ARG A 89 -27.87 20.49 -10.27
N VAL A 90 -28.12 20.26 -8.98
CA VAL A 90 -27.06 19.96 -7.99
C VAL A 90 -26.33 18.66 -8.33
N ALA A 91 -27.04 17.61 -8.73
CA ALA A 91 -26.43 16.34 -9.12
C ALA A 91 -25.53 16.49 -10.36
N GLU A 92 -25.95 17.27 -11.36
CA GLU A 92 -25.13 17.57 -12.54
C GLU A 92 -23.87 18.38 -12.21
N GLU A 93 -23.96 19.32 -11.28
CA GLU A 93 -22.81 20.12 -10.82
C GLU A 93 -21.82 19.27 -10.04
N GLN A 94 -22.30 18.38 -9.16
CA GLN A 94 -21.47 17.39 -8.48
C GLN A 94 -20.79 16.43 -9.46
N SER A 95 -21.52 15.97 -10.48
CA SER A 95 -20.95 15.10 -11.52
C SER A 95 -19.83 15.79 -12.29
N ARG A 96 -20.00 17.08 -12.63
CA ARG A 96 -18.97 17.87 -13.31
C ARG A 96 -17.73 18.07 -12.45
N LEU A 97 -17.90 18.36 -11.15
CA LEU A 97 -16.79 18.51 -10.23
C LEU A 97 -16.00 17.20 -10.06
N LEU A 98 -16.71 16.07 -9.98
CA LEU A 98 -16.08 14.75 -9.88
C LEU A 98 -15.28 14.39 -11.15
N GLU A 99 -15.81 14.72 -12.33
CA GLU A 99 -15.10 14.56 -13.61
C GLU A 99 -13.81 15.38 -13.64
N GLN A 100 -13.86 16.64 -13.19
CA GLN A 100 -12.69 17.51 -13.12
C GLN A 100 -11.62 16.95 -12.17
N GLN A 101 -12.01 16.54 -10.95
CA GLN A 101 -11.09 15.95 -9.98
C GLN A 101 -10.44 14.66 -10.51
N LYS A 102 -11.21 13.84 -11.23
CA LYS A 102 -10.68 12.63 -11.89
C LYS A 102 -9.62 12.98 -12.94
N ASN A 103 -9.87 13.99 -13.76
CA ASN A 103 -8.92 14.40 -14.80
C ASN A 103 -7.63 14.97 -14.19
N GLU A 104 -7.72 15.81 -13.15
CA GLU A 104 -6.56 16.32 -12.41
C GLU A 104 -5.75 15.18 -11.75
N ALA A 105 -6.42 14.14 -11.24
CA ALA A 105 -5.76 12.97 -10.69
C ALA A 105 -5.02 12.17 -11.78
N ILE A 106 -5.61 12.00 -12.96
CA ILE A 106 -4.98 11.32 -14.10
C ILE A 106 -3.71 12.07 -14.54
N GLU A 107 -3.77 13.39 -14.68
CA GLU A 107 -2.60 14.20 -15.05
C GLU A 107 -1.46 14.08 -14.03
N LYS A 108 -1.79 14.13 -12.72
CA LYS A 108 -0.80 13.94 -11.65
C LYS A 108 -0.16 12.56 -11.70
N THR A 109 -0.95 11.51 -11.95
CA THR A 109 -0.43 10.14 -12.08
C THR A 109 0.50 10.01 -13.28
N GLN A 110 0.10 10.52 -14.46
CA GLN A 110 0.94 10.49 -15.66
C GLN A 110 2.26 11.26 -15.47
N PHE A 111 2.21 12.41 -14.80
CA PHE A 111 3.43 13.16 -14.47
C PHE A 111 4.36 12.36 -13.56
N ALA A 112 3.81 11.70 -12.53
CA ALA A 112 4.59 10.87 -11.63
C ALA A 112 5.23 9.66 -12.36
N GLU A 113 4.48 8.98 -13.22
CA GLU A 113 4.95 7.87 -14.04
C GLU A 113 6.10 8.30 -14.97
N ASN A 114 5.95 9.42 -15.67
CA ASN A 114 7.02 9.96 -16.53
C ASN A 114 8.28 10.29 -15.73
N ARG A 115 8.13 10.82 -14.51
CA ARG A 115 9.26 11.14 -13.65
C ARG A 115 9.98 9.89 -13.15
N VAL A 116 9.24 8.82 -12.83
CA VAL A 116 9.81 7.51 -12.49
C VAL A 116 10.61 6.96 -13.67
N LEU A 117 10.07 7.01 -14.90
CA LEU A 117 10.76 6.54 -16.09
C LEU A 117 12.07 7.31 -16.35
N GLN A 118 12.05 8.65 -16.22
CA GLN A 118 13.26 9.46 -16.34
C GLN A 118 14.31 9.11 -15.28
N LEU A 119 13.91 8.90 -14.03
CA LEU A 119 14.82 8.50 -12.96
C LEU A 119 15.41 7.11 -13.20
N GLN A 120 14.63 6.16 -13.74
CA GLN A 120 15.12 4.84 -14.11
C GLN A 120 16.16 4.92 -15.23
N LEU A 121 15.92 5.73 -16.26
CA LEU A 121 16.88 5.94 -17.35
C LEU A 121 18.18 6.58 -16.84
N LEU A 122 18.08 7.62 -16.01
CA LEU A 122 19.25 8.27 -15.42
C LEU A 122 20.04 7.32 -14.50
N ASN A 123 19.34 6.48 -13.73
CA ASN A 123 19.99 5.48 -12.88
C ASN A 123 20.73 4.43 -13.71
N ASN A 124 20.20 4.04 -14.88
CA ASN A 124 20.88 3.13 -15.79
C ASN A 124 22.13 3.76 -16.43
N GLU A 125 22.10 5.07 -16.72
CA GLU A 125 23.27 5.81 -17.27
C GLU A 125 24.39 6.04 -16.25
N LEU A 126 24.06 6.12 -14.95
CA LEU A 126 25.03 6.33 -13.86
C LEU A 126 25.66 5.03 -13.34
N GLN A 127 25.21 3.87 -13.81
CA GLN A 127 25.67 2.57 -13.34
C GLN A 127 26.68 1.94 -14.30
N LEU A 128 27.61 1.13 -13.77
CA LEU A 128 28.55 0.39 -14.60
C LEU A 128 27.78 -0.52 -15.57
N PRO A 129 27.95 -0.38 -16.91
CA PRO A 129 27.21 -1.20 -17.86
C PRO A 129 27.49 -2.69 -17.68
N CYS A 130 26.47 -3.55 -17.86
CA CYS A 130 26.67 -5.00 -17.73
C CYS A 130 27.72 -5.55 -18.69
N SER A 131 27.87 -4.97 -19.89
CA SER A 131 28.92 -5.34 -20.84
C SER A 131 30.33 -5.09 -20.30
N VAL A 132 30.52 -4.03 -19.52
CA VAL A 132 31.80 -3.73 -18.85
C VAL A 132 32.05 -4.75 -17.74
N LEU A 133 31.03 -5.06 -16.92
CA LEU A 133 31.16 -6.08 -15.88
C LEU A 133 31.48 -7.47 -16.44
N GLN A 134 30.88 -7.83 -17.58
CA GLN A 134 31.19 -9.07 -18.30
C GLN A 134 32.64 -9.08 -18.79
N GLN A 135 33.11 -7.97 -19.37
CA GLN A 135 34.50 -7.85 -19.81
C GLN A 135 35.48 -8.02 -18.65
N ILE A 136 35.23 -7.34 -17.52
CA ILE A 136 36.04 -7.50 -16.30
C ILE A 136 36.06 -8.97 -15.83
N ALA A 137 34.90 -9.63 -15.83
CA ALA A 137 34.81 -11.04 -15.44
C ALA A 137 35.65 -11.94 -16.36
N GLU A 138 35.61 -11.72 -17.67
CA GLU A 138 36.42 -12.47 -18.63
C GLU A 138 37.91 -12.17 -18.50
N ASP A 139 38.27 -10.91 -18.25
CA ASP A 139 39.67 -10.54 -18.03
C ASP A 139 40.25 -11.20 -16.77
N LEU A 140 39.52 -11.20 -15.65
CA LEU A 140 39.93 -11.86 -14.40
C LEU A 140 39.99 -13.40 -14.49
N LYS A 141 39.26 -14.02 -15.42
CA LYS A 141 39.29 -15.48 -15.63
C LYS A 141 40.50 -15.95 -16.44
N LYS A 142 41.22 -15.06 -17.11
CA LYS A 142 42.39 -15.44 -17.92
C LYS A 142 43.49 -16.01 -17.01
N PRO A 143 44.15 -17.12 -17.40
CA PRO A 143 45.30 -17.64 -16.67
C PRO A 143 46.53 -16.74 -16.89
N LEU A 144 47.41 -16.69 -15.89
CA LEU A 144 48.65 -15.91 -15.97
C LEU A 144 49.77 -16.71 -16.67
N GLU A 145 49.64 -16.86 -17.98
CA GLU A 145 50.56 -17.63 -18.84
C GLU A 145 51.34 -16.75 -19.81
N GLY A 146 52.41 -17.29 -20.40
CA GLY A 146 53.25 -16.57 -21.37
C GLY A 146 54.54 -15.99 -20.79
N THR A 147 55.11 -15.04 -21.53
CA THR A 147 56.31 -14.27 -21.17
C THR A 147 56.05 -13.29 -20.03
N ASP A 148 57.10 -12.82 -19.37
CA ASP A 148 56.98 -11.87 -18.27
C ASP A 148 56.30 -10.56 -18.69
N ASP A 149 56.54 -10.10 -19.93
CA ASP A 149 55.91 -8.91 -20.49
C ASP A 149 54.39 -9.12 -20.73
N GLU A 150 54.00 -10.27 -21.29
CA GLU A 150 52.59 -10.62 -21.49
C GLU A 150 51.83 -10.74 -20.17
N LYS A 151 52.45 -11.37 -19.16
CA LYS A 151 51.88 -11.48 -17.81
C LYS A 151 51.70 -10.10 -17.17
N LYS A 152 52.69 -9.22 -17.33
CA LYS A 152 52.63 -7.85 -16.80
C LYS A 152 51.54 -7.02 -17.46
N GLU A 153 51.38 -7.13 -18.78
CA GLU A 153 50.30 -6.47 -19.51
C GLU A 153 48.93 -6.95 -19.04
N LEU A 154 48.75 -8.27 -18.87
CA LEU A 154 47.51 -8.83 -18.34
C LEU A 154 47.20 -8.32 -16.92
N ILE A 155 48.20 -8.32 -16.03
CA ILE A 155 48.04 -7.78 -14.67
C ILE A 155 47.65 -6.30 -14.71
N GLU A 156 48.23 -5.50 -15.62
CA GLU A 156 47.88 -4.08 -15.74
C GLU A 156 46.42 -3.88 -16.16
N ILE A 157 45.93 -4.68 -17.11
CA ILE A 157 44.52 -4.68 -17.53
C ILE A 157 43.62 -5.02 -16.33
N GLN A 158 43.89 -6.15 -15.68
CA GLN A 158 43.11 -6.64 -14.54
C GLN A 158 43.15 -5.65 -13.34
N ASP A 159 44.29 -5.00 -13.09
CA ASP A 159 44.44 -3.96 -12.07
C ASP A 159 43.54 -2.75 -12.36
N ASN A 160 43.45 -2.34 -13.64
CA ASN A 160 42.61 -1.22 -14.05
C ASN A 160 41.13 -1.56 -13.91
N ASP A 161 40.73 -2.78 -14.21
CA ASP A 161 39.39 -3.30 -13.97
C ASP A 161 39.04 -3.30 -12.48
N CYS A 162 39.96 -3.78 -11.63
CA CYS A 162 39.79 -3.79 -10.18
C CYS A 162 39.68 -2.36 -9.61
N LYS A 163 40.46 -1.41 -10.14
CA LYS A 163 40.36 0.02 -9.77
C LYS A 163 39.01 0.61 -10.18
N LEU A 164 38.45 0.21 -11.32
CA LEU A 164 37.12 0.63 -11.76
C LEU A 164 36.03 0.12 -10.79
N ILE A 165 36.08 -1.17 -10.42
CA ILE A 165 35.18 -1.75 -9.41
C ILE A 165 35.31 -1.01 -8.08
N SER A 166 36.55 -0.78 -7.61
CA SER A 166 36.81 -0.08 -6.35
C SER A 166 36.21 1.33 -6.33
N ARG A 167 36.44 2.14 -7.38
CA ARG A 167 35.85 3.49 -7.49
C ARG A 167 34.32 3.46 -7.57
N THR A 168 33.77 2.37 -8.11
CA THR A 168 32.32 2.20 -8.24
C THR A 168 31.68 1.96 -6.88
N PHE A 169 32.24 1.09 -6.04
CA PHE A 169 31.59 0.62 -4.80
C PHE A 169 32.15 1.20 -3.50
N ASN A 170 33.35 1.78 -3.50
CA ASN A 170 33.97 2.34 -2.29
C ASN A 170 33.03 3.32 -1.59
N GLU A 171 32.75 3.07 -0.30
CA GLU A 171 31.88 3.87 0.57
C GLU A 171 30.41 4.04 0.09
N LYS A 172 29.96 3.31 -0.94
CA LYS A 172 28.59 3.44 -1.48
C LYS A 172 27.71 2.27 -1.09
N LYS A 173 26.45 2.54 -0.76
CA LYS A 173 25.39 1.54 -0.63
C LYS A 173 24.68 1.36 -1.97
N ASP A 174 25.01 0.27 -2.68
CA ASP A 174 24.50 -0.04 -4.02
C ASP A 174 24.41 -1.57 -4.20
N ASP A 175 23.37 -2.17 -3.60
CA ASP A 175 23.14 -3.62 -3.67
C ASP A 175 22.73 -4.07 -5.07
N ILE A 176 22.10 -3.20 -5.86
CA ILE A 176 21.69 -3.49 -7.26
C ILE A 176 22.94 -3.62 -8.15
N GLY A 177 23.89 -2.69 -8.03
CA GLY A 177 25.18 -2.77 -8.71
C GLY A 177 25.96 -4.03 -8.31
N ARG A 178 26.05 -4.33 -7.02
CA ARG A 178 26.73 -5.53 -6.52
C ARG A 178 26.07 -6.83 -7.00
N THR A 179 24.74 -6.86 -7.04
CA THR A 179 24.00 -8.00 -7.61
C THR A 179 24.36 -8.21 -9.08
N ARG A 180 24.52 -7.14 -9.87
CA ARG A 180 24.96 -7.24 -11.27
C ARG A 180 26.41 -7.69 -11.41
N VAL A 181 27.32 -7.26 -10.53
CA VAL A 181 28.70 -7.76 -10.46
C VAL A 181 28.70 -9.29 -10.28
N ILE A 182 27.90 -9.79 -9.34
CA ILE A 182 27.75 -11.21 -9.07
C ILE A 182 27.14 -11.95 -10.27
N GLN A 183 26.09 -11.40 -10.87
CA GLN A 183 25.43 -12.00 -12.04
C GLN A 183 26.32 -12.02 -13.29
N SER A 184 27.27 -11.09 -13.39
CA SER A 184 28.20 -11.00 -14.53
C SER A 184 29.40 -11.95 -14.41
N GLY A 185 29.52 -12.69 -13.30
CA GLY A 185 30.59 -13.68 -13.10
C GLY A 185 31.91 -13.09 -12.59
N VAL A 186 31.88 -11.85 -12.07
CA VAL A 186 33.09 -11.15 -11.59
C VAL A 186 33.66 -11.81 -10.33
N ILE A 187 32.80 -12.32 -9.44
CA ILE A 187 33.24 -13.01 -8.22
C ILE A 187 34.00 -14.30 -8.55
N GLU A 188 33.52 -15.06 -9.53
CA GLU A 188 34.23 -16.24 -10.05
C GLU A 188 35.58 -15.86 -10.68
N GLY A 189 35.66 -14.71 -11.35
CA GLY A 189 36.92 -14.15 -11.84
C GLY A 189 37.90 -13.85 -10.69
N PHE A 190 37.45 -13.20 -9.62
CA PHE A 190 38.29 -13.00 -8.43
C PHE A 190 38.74 -14.30 -7.78
N ASN A 191 37.85 -15.28 -7.65
CA ASN A 191 38.20 -16.60 -7.11
C ASN A 191 39.29 -17.27 -7.97
N ASN A 192 39.19 -17.18 -9.30
CA ASN A 192 40.22 -17.68 -10.21
C ASN A 192 41.59 -17.04 -9.94
N VAL A 193 41.65 -15.71 -9.83
CA VAL A 193 42.90 -14.99 -9.51
C VAL A 193 43.44 -15.44 -8.16
N PHE A 194 42.61 -15.41 -7.12
CA PHE A 194 43.05 -15.70 -5.75
C PHE A 194 43.48 -17.14 -5.53
N GLU A 195 42.91 -18.10 -6.27
CA GLU A 195 43.24 -19.52 -6.12
C GLU A 195 44.43 -19.94 -6.99
N ASN A 196 44.59 -19.36 -8.18
CA ASN A 196 45.50 -19.89 -9.20
C ASN A 196 46.76 -19.05 -9.42
N TYR A 197 46.79 -17.78 -9.02
CA TYR A 197 47.97 -16.93 -9.23
C TYR A 197 48.99 -17.13 -8.11
N GLU A 198 50.28 -17.00 -8.44
CA GLU A 198 51.34 -16.90 -7.44
C GLU A 198 51.13 -15.64 -6.59
N LEU A 199 51.29 -15.77 -5.26
CA LEU A 199 50.99 -14.69 -4.31
C LEU A 199 51.64 -13.35 -4.69
N HIS A 200 52.91 -13.34 -5.09
CA HIS A 200 53.63 -12.11 -5.43
C HIS A 200 53.09 -11.39 -6.67
N SER A 201 52.31 -12.07 -7.50
CA SER A 201 51.68 -11.52 -8.71
C SER A 201 50.30 -10.92 -8.42
N ILE A 202 49.73 -11.21 -7.24
CA ILE A 202 48.45 -10.65 -6.81
C ILE A 202 48.69 -9.27 -6.20
N THR A 203 48.22 -8.23 -6.87
CA THR A 203 48.34 -6.85 -6.38
C THR A 203 47.25 -6.54 -5.34
N GLN A 204 47.41 -5.42 -4.63
CA GLN A 204 46.36 -4.93 -3.73
C GLN A 204 45.09 -4.51 -4.47
N ALA A 205 45.17 -4.21 -5.78
CA ALA A 205 43.99 -3.80 -6.53
C ALA A 205 42.89 -4.87 -6.48
N TYR A 206 43.26 -6.15 -6.58
CA TYR A 206 42.32 -7.26 -6.52
C TYR A 206 41.65 -7.39 -5.14
N SER A 207 42.43 -7.42 -4.07
CA SER A 207 41.92 -7.59 -2.71
C SER A 207 41.03 -6.41 -2.29
N LEU A 208 41.44 -5.19 -2.65
CA LEU A 208 40.69 -3.96 -2.36
C LEU A 208 39.38 -3.91 -3.14
N ALA A 209 39.38 -4.31 -4.41
CA ALA A 209 38.16 -4.37 -5.21
C ALA A 209 37.17 -5.37 -4.62
N PHE A 210 37.65 -6.54 -4.21
CA PHE A 210 36.82 -7.58 -3.62
C PHE A 210 36.19 -7.14 -2.29
N VAL A 211 36.97 -6.55 -1.38
CA VAL A 211 36.42 -6.06 -0.10
C VAL A 211 35.44 -4.89 -0.32
N ASN A 212 35.66 -4.03 -1.33
CA ASN A 212 34.72 -2.97 -1.68
C ASN A 212 33.39 -3.48 -2.23
N ILE A 213 33.38 -4.64 -2.90
CA ILE A 213 32.14 -5.30 -3.31
C ILE A 213 31.38 -5.80 -2.07
N ILE A 214 32.07 -6.40 -1.09
CA ILE A 214 31.42 -6.96 0.11
C ILE A 214 30.98 -5.87 1.08
N ASN A 215 31.80 -4.84 1.29
CA ASN A 215 31.56 -3.80 2.27
C ASN A 215 30.28 -3.00 1.93
N ASN A 216 29.52 -2.61 2.95
CA ASN A 216 28.23 -1.92 2.84
C ASN A 216 27.14 -2.66 2.03
N SER A 217 27.26 -3.98 1.88
CA SER A 217 26.24 -4.82 1.23
C SER A 217 25.21 -5.33 2.24
N THR A 218 24.01 -5.68 1.76
CA THR A 218 23.06 -6.45 2.57
C THR A 218 23.48 -7.91 2.73
N ASP A 219 22.91 -8.57 3.74
CA ASP A 219 23.11 -9.99 3.99
C ASP A 219 22.70 -10.85 2.77
N GLU A 220 21.67 -10.47 2.00
CA GLU A 220 21.29 -11.21 0.79
C GLU A 220 22.40 -11.18 -0.26
N VAL A 221 23.01 -10.01 -0.49
CA VAL A 221 24.13 -9.85 -1.44
C VAL A 221 25.35 -10.64 -0.98
N ILE A 222 25.68 -10.59 0.32
CA ILE A 222 26.83 -11.33 0.86
C ILE A 222 26.60 -12.84 0.79
N LEU A 223 25.38 -13.33 1.03
CA LEU A 223 25.03 -14.74 0.84
C LEU A 223 25.19 -15.18 -0.63
N LEU A 224 24.85 -14.32 -1.59
CA LEU A 224 25.10 -14.59 -3.01
C LEU A 224 26.60 -14.69 -3.32
N ILE A 225 27.44 -13.84 -2.72
CA ILE A 225 28.90 -13.93 -2.84
C ILE A 225 29.42 -15.22 -2.19
N TYR A 226 28.96 -15.55 -0.99
CA TYR A 226 29.31 -16.79 -0.29
C TYR A 226 29.01 -18.04 -1.15
N ASN A 227 27.87 -18.06 -1.84
CA ASN A 227 27.50 -19.16 -2.75
C ASN A 227 28.47 -19.35 -3.93
N LYS A 228 29.31 -18.36 -4.23
CA LYS A 228 30.40 -18.48 -5.22
C LYS A 228 31.66 -19.12 -4.65
N LYS A 229 31.66 -19.50 -3.36
CA LYS A 229 32.74 -20.19 -2.65
C LYS A 229 34.05 -19.39 -2.61
N PRO A 230 34.07 -18.16 -2.07
CA PRO A 230 35.26 -17.30 -2.09
C PRO A 230 36.36 -17.72 -1.10
N TYR A 231 36.06 -18.63 -0.17
CA TYR A 231 36.98 -18.94 0.93
C TYR A 231 38.34 -19.51 0.52
N PRO A 232 38.48 -20.47 -0.41
CA PRO A 232 39.79 -21.02 -0.75
C PRO A 232 40.77 -19.93 -1.22
N GLY A 233 40.33 -19.07 -2.16
CA GLY A 233 41.12 -17.93 -2.62
C GLY A 233 41.44 -16.92 -1.52
N LEU A 234 40.43 -16.49 -0.74
CA LEU A 234 40.67 -15.54 0.37
C LEU A 234 41.66 -16.10 1.41
N ILE A 235 41.52 -17.38 1.75
CA ILE A 235 42.41 -18.06 2.69
C ILE A 235 43.85 -18.14 2.16
N HIS A 236 44.03 -18.33 0.85
CA HIS A 236 45.35 -18.27 0.22
C HIS A 236 46.00 -16.87 0.40
N LEU A 237 45.24 -15.79 0.24
CA LEU A 237 45.75 -14.42 0.43
C LEU A 237 46.24 -14.11 1.84
N LEU A 238 45.85 -14.87 2.88
CA LEU A 238 46.31 -14.63 4.26
C LEU A 238 47.83 -14.89 4.44
N GLU A 239 48.43 -15.63 3.52
CA GLU A 239 49.87 -15.93 3.50
C GLU A 239 50.69 -14.90 2.70
N HIS A 240 50.03 -13.87 2.16
CA HIS A 240 50.67 -12.82 1.40
C HIS A 240 51.66 -12.00 2.26
N THR A 241 52.73 -11.50 1.64
CA THR A 241 53.79 -10.72 2.32
C THR A 241 53.39 -9.27 2.59
N ASN A 242 52.61 -8.67 1.68
CA ASN A 242 51.98 -7.35 1.85
C ASN A 242 50.80 -7.44 2.84
N ASN A 243 50.91 -6.71 3.95
CA ASN A 243 49.90 -6.67 5.00
C ASN A 243 48.56 -6.07 4.56
N ASP A 244 48.53 -5.19 3.56
CA ASP A 244 47.28 -4.60 3.09
C ASP A 244 46.40 -5.64 2.40
N ILE A 245 46.99 -6.51 1.57
CA ILE A 245 46.29 -7.65 0.96
C ILE A 245 45.78 -8.63 2.04
N VAL A 246 46.61 -8.90 3.06
CA VAL A 246 46.20 -9.75 4.18
C VAL A 246 45.02 -9.12 4.95
N ASN A 247 45.06 -7.80 5.18
CA ASN A 247 44.00 -7.05 5.86
C ASN A 247 42.69 -7.07 5.05
N ASP A 248 42.75 -6.82 3.75
CA ASP A 248 41.60 -6.87 2.85
C ASP A 248 40.96 -8.26 2.85
N SER A 249 41.79 -9.32 2.79
CA SER A 249 41.32 -10.70 2.82
C SER A 249 40.66 -11.07 4.14
N ILE A 250 41.31 -10.84 5.29
CA ILE A 250 40.72 -11.18 6.60
C ILE A 250 39.48 -10.33 6.88
N SER A 251 39.43 -9.09 6.38
CA SER A 251 38.22 -8.26 6.47
C SER A 251 37.08 -8.82 5.62
N SER A 252 37.37 -9.33 4.41
CA SER A 252 36.38 -9.99 3.56
C SER A 252 35.83 -11.26 4.21
N ILE A 253 36.71 -12.11 4.76
CA ILE A 253 36.32 -13.32 5.51
C ILE A 253 35.44 -12.95 6.70
N PHE A 254 35.86 -11.95 7.48
CA PHE A 254 35.13 -11.46 8.65
C PHE A 254 33.70 -11.03 8.31
N LEU A 255 33.53 -10.23 7.24
CA LEU A 255 32.21 -9.74 6.82
C LEU A 255 31.30 -10.90 6.36
N ILE A 256 31.84 -11.86 5.59
CA ILE A 256 31.08 -13.03 5.16
C ILE A 256 30.65 -13.89 6.36
N LEU A 257 31.52 -14.05 7.37
CA LEU A 257 31.17 -14.76 8.61
C LEU A 257 30.13 -14.01 9.43
N GLN A 258 30.23 -12.68 9.51
CA GLN A 258 29.26 -11.86 10.23
C GLN A 258 27.84 -12.02 9.65
N THR A 259 27.70 -12.09 8.32
CA THR A 259 26.43 -12.43 7.67
C THR A 259 25.95 -13.85 8.01
N GLY A 260 26.88 -14.81 8.14
CA GLY A 260 26.55 -16.15 8.64
C GLY A 260 25.93 -16.11 10.04
N ILE A 261 26.39 -15.23 10.91
CA ILE A 261 25.81 -15.02 12.24
C ILE A 261 24.41 -14.42 12.16
N SER A 262 24.23 -13.33 11.39
CA SER A 262 22.95 -12.63 11.31
C SER A 262 21.84 -13.46 10.67
N THR A 263 22.21 -14.41 9.80
CA THR A 263 21.25 -15.23 9.03
C THR A 263 21.00 -16.63 9.59
N SER A 264 21.54 -16.97 10.76
CA SER A 264 21.37 -18.28 11.39
C SER A 264 21.01 -18.20 12.87
N SER A 265 20.40 -19.26 13.41
CA SER A 265 20.04 -19.34 14.83
C SER A 265 21.29 -19.36 15.72
N GLU A 266 21.23 -18.68 16.87
CA GLU A 266 22.30 -18.68 17.86
C GLU A 266 22.55 -20.06 18.50
N SER A 267 21.53 -20.94 18.47
CA SER A 267 21.61 -22.32 18.97
C SER A 267 22.39 -23.27 18.06
N ASP A 268 22.58 -22.87 16.80
CA ASP A 268 23.09 -23.76 15.77
C ASP A 268 24.58 -23.47 15.50
N PRO A 269 25.36 -24.50 15.12
CA PRO A 269 26.73 -24.29 14.66
C PRO A 269 26.82 -23.23 13.56
N HIS A 270 27.94 -22.51 13.50
CA HIS A 270 28.12 -21.47 12.48
C HIS A 270 27.97 -22.07 11.07
N PRO A 271 27.11 -21.52 10.19
CA PRO A 271 26.76 -22.14 8.90
C PRO A 271 27.95 -22.30 7.95
N HIS A 272 29.00 -21.48 8.13
CA HIS A 272 30.20 -21.48 7.29
C HIS A 272 31.37 -22.31 7.87
N TYR A 273 31.18 -23.01 9.00
CA TYR A 273 32.26 -23.76 9.66
C TYR A 273 32.89 -24.80 8.73
N GLU A 274 32.08 -25.68 8.16
CA GLU A 274 32.54 -26.77 7.30
C GLU A 274 33.24 -26.24 6.03
N SER A 275 32.71 -25.19 5.41
CA SER A 275 33.28 -24.59 4.21
C SER A 275 34.71 -24.07 4.44
N LEU A 276 34.97 -23.47 5.60
CA LEU A 276 36.32 -23.02 5.98
C LEU A 276 37.21 -24.16 6.46
N GLN A 277 36.65 -25.17 7.11
CA GLN A 277 37.41 -26.35 7.53
C GLN A 277 37.95 -27.13 6.31
N GLN A 278 37.19 -27.20 5.21
CA GLN A 278 37.59 -27.88 3.97
C GLN A 278 38.81 -27.27 3.27
N CYS A 279 39.08 -25.98 3.47
CA CYS A 279 40.25 -25.30 2.88
C CYS A 279 41.35 -24.98 3.91
N ASP A 280 41.38 -25.71 5.03
CA ASP A 280 42.29 -25.45 6.17
C ASP A 280 42.20 -24.00 6.72
N GLY A 281 41.07 -23.33 6.47
CA GLY A 281 40.88 -21.92 6.75
C GLY A 281 40.99 -21.58 8.24
N ILE A 282 40.43 -22.42 9.11
CA ILE A 282 40.52 -22.23 10.58
C ILE A 282 41.99 -22.23 11.02
N LYS A 283 42.79 -23.17 10.51
CA LYS A 283 44.22 -23.29 10.83
C LYS A 283 45.01 -22.08 10.31
N LYS A 284 44.75 -21.64 9.07
CA LYS A 284 45.44 -20.50 8.45
C LYS A 284 45.06 -19.16 9.10
N ILE A 285 43.79 -18.96 9.47
CA ILE A 285 43.35 -17.79 10.24
C ILE A 285 44.01 -17.79 11.63
N PHE A 286 44.14 -18.95 12.28
CA PHE A 286 44.83 -19.03 13.58
C PHE A 286 46.32 -18.73 13.46
N ALA A 287 46.99 -19.20 12.41
CA ALA A 287 48.38 -18.83 12.12
C ALA A 287 48.53 -17.32 11.91
N LEU A 288 47.59 -16.67 11.23
CA LEU A 288 47.58 -15.21 11.06
C LEU A 288 47.40 -14.47 12.41
N PHE A 289 46.50 -14.95 13.27
CA PHE A 289 46.34 -14.45 14.63
C PHE A 289 47.67 -14.51 15.41
N GLN A 290 48.35 -15.66 15.36
CA GLN A 290 49.62 -15.89 16.06
C GLN A 290 50.77 -15.05 15.48
N LYS A 291 50.79 -14.81 14.17
CA LYS A 291 51.75 -13.91 13.51
C LYS A 291 51.70 -12.49 14.08
N ASN A 292 50.53 -12.04 14.57
CA ASN A 292 50.35 -10.74 15.22
C ASN A 292 50.93 -9.57 14.40
N GLY A 293 50.74 -9.60 13.07
CA GLY A 293 51.33 -8.62 12.16
C GLY A 293 50.73 -7.21 12.29
N SER A 294 49.46 -7.11 12.70
CA SER A 294 48.80 -5.84 13.02
C SER A 294 47.65 -6.07 14.02
N LYS A 295 47.25 -5.02 14.75
CA LYS A 295 46.04 -5.07 15.59
C LYS A 295 44.81 -5.44 14.75
N PHE A 296 44.68 -4.82 13.57
CA PHE A 296 43.55 -5.03 12.66
C PHE A 296 43.37 -6.50 12.27
N SER A 297 44.44 -7.12 11.75
CA SER A 297 44.39 -8.52 11.30
C SER A 297 44.27 -9.49 12.47
N ARG A 298 44.92 -9.20 13.60
CA ARG A 298 44.86 -10.05 14.79
C ARG A 298 43.47 -10.08 15.41
N ASP A 299 42.84 -8.91 15.58
CA ASP A 299 41.50 -8.81 16.17
C ASP A 299 40.47 -9.50 15.28
N ARG A 300 40.51 -9.25 13.96
CA ARG A 300 39.61 -9.91 13.01
C ARG A 300 39.84 -11.41 12.94
N SER A 301 41.08 -11.88 13.00
CA SER A 301 41.37 -13.32 13.03
C SER A 301 40.78 -13.98 14.27
N ALA A 302 40.93 -13.34 15.44
CA ALA A 302 40.34 -13.84 16.68
C ALA A 302 38.81 -13.88 16.63
N LEU A 303 38.19 -12.82 16.11
CA LEU A 303 36.74 -12.76 15.92
C LEU A 303 36.25 -13.82 14.92
N CYS A 304 36.92 -14.00 13.79
CA CYS A 304 36.57 -15.02 12.80
C CYS A 304 36.58 -16.42 13.42
N ILE A 305 37.64 -16.78 14.16
CA ILE A 305 37.71 -18.08 14.85
C ILE A 305 36.62 -18.17 15.92
N GLY A 306 36.43 -17.12 16.70
CA GLY A 306 35.40 -17.08 17.73
C GLY A 306 33.99 -17.29 17.18
N PHE A 307 33.66 -16.65 16.05
CA PHE A 307 32.41 -16.84 15.32
C PHE A 307 32.22 -18.28 14.85
N LEU A 308 33.28 -18.88 14.30
CA LEU A 308 33.26 -20.26 13.80
C LEU A 308 33.06 -21.27 14.93
N LEU A 309 33.64 -21.02 16.10
CA LEU A 309 33.52 -21.90 17.25
C LEU A 309 32.16 -21.78 17.96
N ARG A 310 31.21 -20.99 17.45
CA ARG A 310 29.85 -20.91 17.99
C ARG A 310 29.23 -22.30 18.11
N THR A 311 28.80 -22.64 19.33
CA THR A 311 28.21 -23.93 19.74
C THR A 311 29.01 -25.17 19.31
N HIS A 312 30.26 -25.01 18.90
CA HIS A 312 31.09 -26.07 18.35
C HIS A 312 32.11 -26.51 19.40
N ARG A 313 32.11 -27.80 19.73
CA ARG A 313 33.10 -28.37 20.64
C ARG A 313 34.48 -28.33 19.98
N CYS A 314 35.34 -27.43 20.42
CA CYS A 314 36.68 -27.27 19.88
C CYS A 314 37.64 -28.32 20.48
N ASN A 315 38.27 -29.13 19.64
CA ASN A 315 39.25 -30.12 20.09
C ASN A 315 40.63 -29.48 20.39
N ASN A 316 40.91 -28.29 19.85
CA ASN A 316 42.17 -27.58 20.08
C ASN A 316 42.03 -26.60 21.25
N ILE A 317 42.27 -27.11 22.46
CA ILE A 317 42.15 -26.35 23.71
C ILE A 317 43.12 -25.16 23.76
N VAL A 318 44.30 -25.26 23.12
CA VAL A 318 45.30 -24.19 23.10
C VAL A 318 44.76 -23.00 22.31
N MET A 319 44.29 -23.24 21.08
CA MET A 319 43.65 -22.21 20.26
C MET A 319 42.46 -21.58 20.98
N LEU A 320 41.57 -22.39 21.57
CA LEU A 320 40.40 -21.89 22.29
C LEU A 320 40.79 -20.92 23.42
N LYS A 321 41.82 -21.26 24.22
CA LYS A 321 42.30 -20.41 25.33
C LYS A 321 42.92 -19.10 24.83
N GLU A 322 43.76 -19.17 23.79
CA GLU A 322 44.39 -17.98 23.21
C GLU A 322 43.35 -17.02 22.62
N ILE A 323 42.39 -17.55 21.84
CA ILE A 323 41.31 -16.75 21.27
C ILE A 323 40.43 -16.18 22.37
N TYR A 324 39.99 -16.98 23.35
CA TYR A 324 39.18 -16.50 24.46
C TYR A 324 39.87 -15.36 25.24
N SER A 325 41.16 -15.50 25.53
CA SER A 325 41.92 -14.44 26.22
C SER A 325 42.00 -13.16 25.40
N HIS A 326 42.18 -13.26 24.07
CA HIS A 326 42.24 -12.09 23.20
C HIS A 326 40.87 -11.42 23.08
N ILE A 327 39.81 -12.19 22.84
CA ILE A 327 38.43 -11.69 22.79
C ILE A 327 38.06 -10.96 24.09
N LYS A 328 38.44 -11.49 25.24
CA LYS A 328 38.23 -10.83 26.54
C LYS A 328 38.89 -9.44 26.60
N SER A 329 40.05 -9.26 25.97
CA SER A 329 40.70 -7.94 25.90
C SER A 329 39.94 -6.94 25.03
N LEU A 330 39.23 -7.42 24.00
CA LEU A 330 38.44 -6.60 23.07
C LEU A 330 37.11 -6.11 23.65
N LEU A 331 36.68 -6.65 24.81
CA LEU A 331 35.47 -6.17 25.50
C LEU A 331 35.55 -4.69 25.93
N ASN A 332 36.77 -4.16 26.04
CA ASN A 332 37.03 -2.77 26.39
C ASN A 332 37.59 -1.95 25.21
N ASP A 333 37.47 -2.44 23.97
CA ASP A 333 38.00 -1.75 22.78
C ASP A 333 37.31 -0.38 22.55
N ASP A 334 38.03 0.59 22.03
CA ASP A 334 37.45 1.91 21.72
C ASP A 334 36.48 1.85 20.53
N ASN A 335 36.67 0.89 19.61
CA ASN A 335 35.78 0.67 18.48
C ASN A 335 34.51 -0.08 18.91
N ALA A 336 33.35 0.59 18.77
CA ALA A 336 32.05 0.04 19.17
C ALA A 336 31.70 -1.28 18.44
N GLN A 337 31.99 -1.39 17.14
CA GLN A 337 31.71 -2.59 16.36
C GLN A 337 32.59 -3.77 16.81
N ILE A 338 33.86 -3.52 17.12
CA ILE A 338 34.75 -4.56 17.67
C ILE A 338 34.26 -5.02 19.03
N LYS A 339 33.84 -4.10 19.89
CA LYS A 339 33.30 -4.38 21.22
C LYS A 339 32.01 -5.21 21.16
N GLU A 340 31.08 -4.86 20.28
CA GLU A 340 29.83 -5.60 20.10
C GLU A 340 30.11 -7.04 19.64
N ASN A 341 30.94 -7.20 18.60
CA ASN A 341 31.32 -8.52 18.11
C ASN A 341 32.10 -9.34 19.16
N ALA A 342 32.95 -8.69 19.95
CA ALA A 342 33.68 -9.32 21.04
C ALA A 342 32.72 -9.79 22.15
N ASN A 343 31.73 -8.98 22.54
CA ASN A 343 30.70 -9.37 23.52
C ASN A 343 29.92 -10.60 23.05
N TYR A 344 29.42 -10.58 21.81
CA TYR A 344 28.74 -11.73 21.21
C TYR A 344 29.61 -12.99 21.25
N THR A 345 30.84 -12.87 20.75
CA THR A 345 31.81 -13.97 20.68
C THR A 345 32.15 -14.51 22.07
N PHE A 346 32.33 -13.62 23.05
CA PHE A 346 32.68 -13.99 24.41
C PHE A 346 31.59 -14.84 25.07
N ILE A 347 30.32 -14.45 24.91
CA ILE A 347 29.17 -15.22 25.41
C ILE A 347 29.13 -16.59 24.72
N SER A 348 29.29 -16.63 23.40
CA SER A 348 29.26 -17.87 22.62
C SER A 348 30.37 -18.84 23.03
N LEU A 349 31.61 -18.36 23.19
CA LEU A 349 32.74 -19.18 23.60
C LEU A 349 32.63 -19.66 25.06
N SER A 350 31.99 -18.89 25.94
CA SER A 350 31.78 -19.26 27.34
C SER A 350 30.87 -20.48 27.50
N GLN A 351 30.06 -20.80 26.50
CA GLN A 351 29.23 -22.02 26.48
C GLN A 351 30.03 -23.27 26.08
N ASN A 352 31.23 -23.11 25.53
CA ASN A 352 32.10 -24.19 25.05
C ASN A 352 33.26 -24.54 26.01
N ILE A 353 33.47 -23.75 27.06
CA ILE A 353 34.47 -23.94 28.12
C ILE A 353 33.76 -24.53 29.34
#